data_AF-P0A0C9-F1
#
_entry.id   AF-P0A0C9-F1
#
_cell.length_a   1.000
_cell.length_b   1.000
_cell.length_c   1.000
_cell.angle_alpha   90.00
_cell.angle_beta   90.00
_cell.angle_gamma   90.00
#
_symmetry.space_group_name_H-M   'P 1'
#
loop_
_entity.id
_entity.type
_entity.pdbx_description
1 polymer ?
#
loop_
_entity_poly.entity_id
_entity_poly.type
_entity_poly.pdbx_seq_one_letter_code
_entity_poly.pdbx_strand_id
1 'polypeptide(L)'
;MKERYGTVYKGSQRLIDEESGEVIEVDKLYRKQTSGNFVKAYIVQLISMLDMIGGKKLKIVNYILDNVHLSNNTMIATTREIAKATGTSLQTVITTLKILEEGNIIKRKTGVLMLNPELLMRGDDQKQKYLLLEFGNFEQEANEKQENALSDYYSFKD
;
A
#
# COMPACT_ATOMS: atom_id res chain seq x y z
N MET A 1 -0.13 -12.86 29.33
CA MET A 1 0.24 -13.40 28.00
C MET A 1 -1.02 -13.34 27.14
N LYS A 2 -1.12 -12.47 26.13
CA LYS A 2 -2.32 -12.40 25.27
C LYS A 2 -2.37 -13.68 24.45
N GLU A 3 -3.40 -14.51 24.66
CA GLU A 3 -3.63 -15.71 23.87
C GLU A 3 -3.66 -15.34 22.38
N ARG A 4 -2.67 -15.81 21.61
CA ARG A 4 -2.64 -15.63 20.16
C ARG A 4 -3.69 -16.57 19.57
N TYR A 5 -4.92 -16.06 19.42
CA TYR A 5 -6.05 -16.75 18.79
C TYR A 5 -5.60 -17.63 17.62
N GLY A 6 -5.90 -18.93 17.71
CA GLY A 6 -5.67 -19.90 16.65
C GLY A 6 -4.28 -20.51 16.57
N THR A 7 -3.34 -20.18 17.45
CA THR A 7 -2.05 -20.87 17.52
C THR A 7 -2.15 -22.05 18.50
N VAL A 8 -2.06 -23.27 17.99
CA VAL A 8 -2.09 -24.51 18.79
C VAL A 8 -0.66 -25.01 18.95
N TYR A 9 -0.20 -25.13 20.18
CA TYR A 9 1.04 -25.83 20.51
C TYR A 9 0.83 -27.34 20.34
N LYS A 10 1.73 -28.01 19.60
CA LYS A 10 1.63 -29.44 19.27
C LYS A 10 2.85 -30.25 19.76
N GLY A 11 3.55 -29.74 20.78
CA GLY A 11 4.74 -30.37 21.34
C GLY A 11 6.03 -30.04 20.60
N SER A 12 7.14 -30.57 21.10
CA SER A 12 8.44 -30.46 20.45
C SER A 12 8.64 -31.55 19.39
N GLN A 13 9.52 -31.28 18.43
CA GLN A 13 10.01 -32.25 17.47
C GLN A 13 11.52 -32.07 17.32
N ARG A 14 12.22 -33.18 17.23
CA ARG A 14 13.64 -33.20 16.89
C ARG A 14 13.75 -33.25 15.37
N LEU A 15 14.44 -32.27 14.80
CA LEU A 15 14.79 -32.18 13.39
C LEU A 15 16.30 -32.35 13.27
N ILE A 16 16.76 -32.84 12.12
CA ILE A 16 18.17 -32.93 11.80
C ILE A 16 18.43 -31.92 10.70
N ASP A 17 19.34 -31.00 10.95
CA ASP A 17 19.84 -30.08 9.93
C ASP A 17 20.68 -30.88 8.91
N GLU A 18 20.28 -30.88 7.64
CA GLU A 18 20.90 -31.73 6.62
C GLU A 18 22.33 -31.31 6.27
N GLU A 19 22.69 -30.03 6.43
CA GLU A 19 24.00 -29.50 6.07
C GLU A 19 25.03 -29.74 7.18
N SER A 20 24.63 -29.58 8.44
CA SER A 20 25.52 -29.72 9.61
C SER A 20 25.42 -31.05 10.34
N GLY A 21 24.30 -31.78 10.17
CA GLY A 21 23.97 -32.98 10.94
C GLY A 21 23.53 -32.70 12.38
N GLU A 22 23.38 -31.42 12.77
CA GLU A 22 22.97 -31.04 14.11
C GLU A 22 21.51 -31.41 14.38
N VAL A 23 21.24 -31.97 15.58
CA VAL A 23 19.87 -32.28 16.01
C VAL A 23 19.29 -31.07 16.73
N ILE A 24 18.31 -30.43 16.10
CA ILE A 24 17.64 -29.23 16.61
C ILE A 24 16.29 -29.65 17.19
N GLU A 25 16.03 -29.29 18.44
CA GLU A 25 14.70 -29.43 19.04
C GLU A 25 13.90 -28.16 18.81
N VAL A 26 12.75 -28.29 18.14
CA VAL A 26 11.86 -27.17 17.81
C VAL A 26 10.47 -27.38 18.37
N ASP A 27 9.83 -26.29 18.78
CA ASP A 27 8.43 -26.29 19.19
C ASP A 27 7.50 -26.14 17.98
N LYS A 28 6.53 -27.04 17.84
CA LYS A 28 5.54 -26.98 16.76
C LYS A 28 4.38 -26.08 17.13
N LEU A 29 4.27 -24.95 16.43
CA LEU A 29 3.17 -24.00 16.54
C LEU A 29 2.33 -24.06 15.27
N TYR A 30 1.15 -24.69 15.35
CA TYR A 30 0.19 -24.68 14.24
C TYR A 30 -0.69 -23.46 14.37
N ARG A 31 -0.54 -22.50 13.46
CA ARG A 31 -1.50 -21.40 13.35
C ARG A 31 -2.63 -21.84 12.43
N LYS A 32 -3.86 -21.88 12.96
CA LYS A 32 -5.06 -22.01 12.13
C LYS A 32 -4.96 -20.90 11.08
N GLN A 33 -4.86 -21.29 9.81
CA GLN A 33 -5.04 -20.39 8.69
C GLN A 33 -6.50 -19.95 8.74
N THR A 34 -6.78 -18.93 9.54
CA THR A 34 -8.06 -18.26 9.48
C THR A 34 -8.07 -17.68 8.07
N SER A 35 -8.99 -18.14 7.22
CA SER A 35 -9.28 -17.55 5.90
C SER A 35 -9.81 -16.10 6.01
N GLY A 36 -9.46 -15.41 7.10
CA GLY A 36 -9.87 -14.06 7.41
C GLY A 36 -9.15 -13.09 6.50
N ASN A 37 -9.93 -12.21 5.88
CA ASN A 37 -9.48 -11.08 5.10
C ASN A 37 -8.81 -10.02 6.00
N PHE A 38 -7.71 -10.40 6.68
CA PHE A 38 -6.96 -9.47 7.51
C PHE A 38 -6.26 -8.44 6.63
N VAL A 39 -6.45 -7.19 7.00
CA VAL A 39 -5.79 -6.04 6.40
C VAL A 39 -4.81 -5.52 7.43
N LYS A 40 -3.53 -5.47 7.05
CA LYS A 40 -2.49 -4.79 7.80
C LYS A 40 -2.69 -3.29 7.61
N ALA A 41 -2.74 -2.55 8.71
CA ALA A 41 -2.77 -1.10 8.68
C ALA A 41 -1.67 -0.58 9.61
N TYR A 42 -0.87 0.35 9.12
CA TYR A 42 0.25 0.91 9.86
C TYR A 42 -0.20 2.18 10.55
N ILE A 43 -0.25 2.12 11.88
CA ILE A 43 -0.86 3.16 12.71
C ILE A 43 -0.18 4.52 12.51
N VAL A 44 1.15 4.55 12.43
CA VAL A 44 1.91 5.80 12.27
C VAL A 44 1.47 6.52 10.98
N GLN A 45 1.33 5.78 9.89
CA GLN A 45 1.01 6.34 8.57
C GLN A 45 -0.45 6.76 8.50
N LEU A 46 -1.34 6.01 9.18
CA LEU A 46 -2.74 6.39 9.35
C LEU A 46 -2.87 7.70 10.14
N ILE A 47 -2.12 7.88 11.22
CA ILE A 47 -2.15 9.11 12.02
C ILE A 47 -1.66 10.29 11.18
N SER A 48 -0.52 10.15 10.50
CA SER A 48 0.00 11.19 9.61
C SER A 48 -1.01 11.59 8.53
N MET A 49 -1.69 10.62 7.93
CA MET A 49 -2.75 10.90 6.95
C MET A 49 -3.94 11.66 7.58
N LEU A 50 -4.37 11.28 8.79
CA LEU A 50 -5.48 11.94 9.48
C LEU A 50 -5.15 13.38 9.87
N ASP A 51 -3.92 13.65 10.34
CA ASP A 51 -3.47 14.99 10.70
C ASP A 51 -3.45 15.94 9.49
N MET A 52 -3.19 15.41 8.29
CA MET A 52 -3.17 16.18 7.04
C MET A 52 -4.59 16.51 6.51
N ILE A 53 -5.63 15.82 6.99
CA ILE A 53 -6.92 15.73 6.29
C ILE A 53 -8.10 16.00 7.24
N GLY A 54 -8.70 17.18 7.05
CA GLY A 54 -9.92 17.59 7.75
C GLY A 54 -11.12 17.84 6.82
N GLY A 55 -12.32 17.79 7.39
CA GLY A 55 -13.56 18.26 6.76
C GLY A 55 -13.91 17.54 5.45
N LYS A 56 -14.13 18.31 4.37
CA LYS A 56 -14.51 17.74 3.05
C LYS A 56 -13.43 16.82 2.46
N LYS A 57 -12.16 16.99 2.84
CA LYS A 57 -11.05 16.14 2.37
C LYS A 57 -11.18 14.71 2.92
N LEU A 58 -11.71 14.56 4.14
CA LEU A 58 -11.93 13.26 4.76
C LEU A 58 -12.93 12.41 3.97
N LYS A 59 -13.95 13.03 3.35
CA LYS A 59 -14.89 12.33 2.45
C LYS A 59 -14.18 11.70 1.26
N ILE A 60 -13.17 12.36 0.72
CA ILE A 60 -12.37 11.87 -0.42
C ILE A 60 -11.46 10.72 0.02
N VAL A 61 -10.84 10.82 1.21
CA VAL A 61 -10.04 9.71 1.76
C VAL A 61 -10.90 8.48 2.02
N ASN A 62 -12.06 8.65 2.66
CA ASN A 62 -12.98 7.53 2.90
C ASN A 62 -13.40 6.88 1.58
N TYR A 63 -13.74 7.69 0.57
CA TYR A 63 -14.05 7.17 -0.76
C TYR A 63 -12.90 6.36 -1.37
N ILE A 64 -11.66 6.83 -1.22
CA ILE A 64 -10.48 6.07 -1.68
C ILE A 64 -10.39 4.73 -0.95
N LEU A 65 -10.42 4.74 0.39
CA LEU A 65 -10.29 3.51 1.19
C LEU A 65 -11.40 2.49 0.92
N ASP A 66 -12.63 2.96 0.67
CA ASP A 66 -13.79 2.11 0.37
C ASP A 66 -13.72 1.47 -1.03
N ASN A 67 -12.99 2.07 -1.97
CA ASN A 67 -12.93 1.65 -3.37
C ASN A 67 -11.55 1.11 -3.80
N VAL A 68 -10.58 1.03 -2.90
CA VAL A 68 -9.28 0.41 -3.18
C VAL A 68 -9.44 -1.11 -3.28
N HIS A 69 -8.95 -1.67 -4.38
CA HIS A 69 -8.81 -3.10 -4.56
C HIS A 69 -7.61 -3.63 -3.77
N LEU A 70 -7.86 -4.20 -2.59
CA LEU A 70 -6.83 -4.75 -1.70
C LEU A 70 -6.02 -5.94 -2.29
N SER A 71 -6.36 -6.43 -3.49
CA SER A 71 -5.54 -7.38 -4.23
C SER A 71 -4.25 -6.72 -4.71
N ASN A 72 -4.32 -5.50 -5.25
CA ASN A 72 -3.21 -4.77 -5.86
C ASN A 72 -3.02 -3.35 -5.30
N ASN A 73 -3.77 -2.97 -4.26
CA ASN A 73 -3.73 -1.65 -3.63
C ASN A 73 -4.08 -0.48 -4.56
N THR A 74 -4.86 -0.70 -5.62
CA THR A 74 -5.23 0.37 -6.57
C THR A 74 -6.71 0.73 -6.52
N MET A 75 -7.03 1.96 -6.91
CA MET A 75 -8.39 2.40 -7.20
C MET A 75 -8.42 3.02 -8.59
N ILE A 76 -9.40 2.61 -9.40
CA ILE A 76 -9.64 3.16 -10.74
C ILE A 76 -10.74 4.21 -10.62
N ALA A 77 -10.35 5.48 -10.68
CA ALA A 77 -11.28 6.60 -10.74
C ALA A 77 -10.58 7.87 -11.24
N THR A 78 -11.29 8.67 -12.01
CA THR A 78 -10.88 10.03 -12.39
C THR A 78 -11.23 11.03 -11.30
N THR A 79 -10.56 12.19 -11.31
CA THR A 79 -10.86 13.29 -10.37
C THR A 79 -12.32 13.79 -10.47
N ARG A 80 -12.93 13.70 -11.65
CA ARG A 80 -14.34 14.06 -11.88
C ARG A 80 -15.30 13.04 -11.26
N GLU A 81 -15.00 11.75 -11.38
CA GLU A 81 -15.79 10.68 -10.76
C GLU A 81 -15.74 10.78 -9.24
N ILE A 82 -14.55 11.00 -8.67
CA ILE A 82 -14.38 11.20 -7.23
C ILE A 82 -15.18 12.43 -6.76
N ALA A 83 -15.12 13.55 -7.50
CA ALA A 83 -15.86 14.76 -7.16
C ALA A 83 -17.38 14.52 -7.14
N LYS A 84 -17.89 13.82 -8.17
CA LYS A 84 -19.31 13.45 -8.27
C LYS A 84 -19.73 12.50 -7.14
N ALA A 85 -18.96 11.46 -6.86
CA ALA A 85 -19.28 10.46 -5.85
C ALA A 85 -19.26 11.04 -4.42
N THR A 86 -18.35 11.97 -4.15
CA THR A 86 -18.19 12.58 -2.82
C THR A 86 -19.02 13.86 -2.61
N GLY A 87 -19.65 14.38 -3.67
CA GLY A 87 -20.36 15.66 -3.65
C GLY A 87 -19.44 16.84 -3.33
N THR A 88 -18.18 16.78 -3.77
CA THR A 88 -17.17 17.82 -3.55
C THR A 88 -16.80 18.52 -4.86
N SER A 89 -16.15 19.68 -4.77
CA SER A 89 -15.66 20.35 -5.98
C SER A 89 -14.42 19.63 -6.52
N LEU A 90 -14.22 19.71 -7.84
CA LEU A 90 -13.03 19.17 -8.50
C LEU A 90 -11.73 19.71 -7.87
N GLN A 91 -11.74 21.00 -7.49
CA GLN A 91 -10.62 21.63 -6.79
C GLN A 91 -10.32 20.97 -5.45
N THR A 92 -11.35 20.62 -4.67
CA THR A 92 -11.18 19.94 -3.38
C THR A 92 -10.56 18.56 -3.58
N VAL A 93 -10.99 17.82 -4.61
CA VAL A 93 -10.40 16.53 -4.98
C VAL A 93 -8.93 16.69 -5.35
N ILE A 94 -8.61 17.59 -6.26
CA ILE A 94 -7.23 17.83 -6.71
C ILE A 94 -6.33 18.21 -5.52
N THR A 95 -6.76 19.16 -4.69
CA THR A 95 -6.00 19.57 -3.50
C THR A 95 -5.82 18.41 -2.52
N THR A 96 -6.84 17.56 -2.31
CA THR A 96 -6.73 16.41 -1.42
C THR A 96 -5.75 15.37 -1.97
N LEU A 97 -5.83 15.05 -3.26
CA LEU A 97 -4.92 14.09 -3.89
C LEU A 97 -3.48 14.58 -3.87
N LYS A 98 -3.23 15.88 -4.07
CA LYS A 98 -1.87 16.46 -3.93
C LYS A 98 -1.30 16.29 -2.52
N ILE A 99 -2.11 16.59 -1.50
CA ILE A 99 -1.71 16.40 -0.09
C ILE A 99 -1.38 14.93 0.19
N LEU A 100 -2.18 14.00 -0.32
CA LEU A 100 -1.94 12.57 -0.16
C LEU A 100 -0.66 12.09 -0.87
N GLU A 101 -0.31 12.67 -2.03
CA GLU A 101 0.96 12.37 -2.71
C GLU A 101 2.16 12.92 -1.95
N GLU A 102 2.09 14.18 -1.53
CA GLU A 102 3.13 14.84 -0.72
C GLU A 102 3.40 14.08 0.59
N GLY A 103 2.34 13.51 1.19
CA GLY A 103 2.43 12.65 2.38
C GLY A 103 2.84 11.21 2.11
N ASN A 104 3.21 10.85 0.87
CA ASN A 104 3.54 9.48 0.46
C ASN A 104 2.44 8.45 0.78
N ILE A 105 1.17 8.89 0.76
CA ILE A 105 0.00 8.04 1.01
C ILE A 105 -0.46 7.36 -0.28
N ILE A 106 -0.36 8.05 -1.41
CA ILE A 106 -0.73 7.54 -2.72
C ILE A 106 0.30 7.93 -3.79
N LYS A 107 0.32 7.18 -4.90
CA LYS A 107 0.80 7.64 -6.20
C LYS A 107 -0.34 7.57 -7.22
N ARG A 108 -0.29 8.39 -8.28
CA ARG A 108 -1.37 8.42 -9.29
C ARG A 108 -0.86 8.45 -10.73
N LYS A 109 -1.63 7.81 -11.60
CA LYS A 109 -1.60 7.94 -13.07
C LYS A 109 -2.97 8.43 -13.53
N THR A 110 -3.14 8.71 -14.82
CA THR A 110 -4.44 9.12 -15.36
C THR A 110 -5.49 8.03 -15.09
N GLY A 111 -6.50 8.33 -14.28
CA GLY A 111 -7.62 7.44 -13.99
C GLY A 111 -7.32 6.32 -12.98
N VAL A 112 -6.10 6.22 -12.44
CA VAL A 112 -5.73 5.18 -11.46
C VAL A 112 -4.86 5.78 -10.37
N LEU A 113 -5.14 5.43 -9.11
CA LEU A 113 -4.23 5.69 -8.00
C LEU A 113 -3.86 4.39 -7.30
N MET A 114 -2.67 4.36 -6.71
CA MET A 114 -2.17 3.28 -5.89
C MET A 114 -1.97 3.79 -4.47
N LEU A 115 -2.48 3.05 -3.50
CA LEU A 115 -2.32 3.31 -2.06
C LEU A 115 -1.00 2.72 -1.58
N ASN A 116 -0.24 3.49 -0.80
CA ASN A 116 1.00 3.02 -0.22
C ASN A 116 0.72 1.75 0.63
N PRO A 117 1.38 0.61 0.35
CA PRO A 117 1.24 -0.61 1.14
C PRO A 117 1.64 -0.45 2.61
N GLU A 118 2.50 0.54 2.92
CA GLU A 118 2.85 0.93 4.29
C GLU A 118 1.78 1.78 4.96
N LEU A 119 0.68 2.12 4.30
CA LEU A 119 -0.52 2.61 4.96
C LEU A 119 -1.43 1.43 5.31
N LEU A 120 -1.80 0.68 4.27
CA LEU A 120 -2.82 -0.34 4.36
C LEU A 120 -2.65 -1.38 3.24
N MET A 121 -2.63 -2.66 3.58
CA MET A 121 -2.59 -3.74 2.59
C MET A 121 -3.17 -5.05 3.12
N ARG A 122 -3.64 -5.90 2.21
CA ARG A 122 -4.03 -7.29 2.55
C ARG A 122 -2.95 -8.25 2.06
N GLY A 123 -2.43 -9.09 2.95
CA GLY A 123 -1.45 -10.11 2.61
C GLY A 123 -0.35 -10.28 3.64
N ASP A 124 0.59 -11.13 3.32
CA ASP A 124 1.80 -11.40 4.11
C ASP A 124 2.94 -10.44 3.74
N ASP A 125 4.13 -10.72 4.25
CA ASP A 125 5.32 -9.88 4.03
C ASP A 125 5.87 -10.02 2.60
N GLN A 126 5.66 -11.17 1.96
CA GLN A 126 6.03 -11.39 0.55
C GLN A 126 5.21 -10.47 -0.35
N LYS A 127 3.89 -10.46 -0.16
CA LYS A 127 3.01 -9.54 -0.90
C LYS A 127 3.31 -8.08 -0.59
N GLN A 128 3.69 -7.75 0.64
CA GLN A 128 4.10 -6.38 0.99
C GLN A 128 5.31 -5.93 0.17
N LYS A 129 6.37 -6.76 0.09
CA LYS A 129 7.56 -6.46 -0.72
C LYS A 129 7.20 -6.24 -2.18
N TYR A 130 6.35 -7.11 -2.74
CA TYR A 130 5.86 -6.96 -4.11
C TYR A 130 5.13 -5.63 -4.32
N LEU A 131 4.17 -5.31 -3.46
CA LEU A 131 3.40 -4.06 -3.61
C LEU A 131 4.27 -2.82 -3.40
N LEU A 132 5.30 -2.87 -2.56
CA LEU A 132 6.25 -1.77 -2.38
C LEU A 132 7.06 -1.49 -3.65
N LEU A 133 7.49 -2.54 -4.36
CA LEU A 133 8.16 -2.40 -5.66
C LEU A 133 7.22 -1.79 -6.70
N GLU A 134 6.00 -2.30 -6.79
CA GLU A 134 4.97 -1.76 -7.67
C GLU A 134 4.66 -0.29 -7.36
N PHE A 135 4.55 0.07 -6.07
CA PHE A 135 4.33 1.44 -5.64
C PHE A 135 5.52 2.35 -5.98
N GLY A 136 6.75 1.86 -5.83
CA GLY A 136 7.97 2.55 -6.27
C GLY A 136 7.90 2.91 -7.76
N ASN A 137 7.52 1.94 -8.60
CA ASN A 137 7.41 2.10 -10.05
C ASN A 137 6.10 2.78 -10.52
N PHE A 138 5.21 3.14 -9.59
CA PHE A 138 3.92 3.78 -9.89
C PHE A 138 4.06 5.29 -10.15
N GLU A 139 5.16 5.73 -10.75
CA GLU A 139 5.46 7.14 -11.03
C GLU A 139 4.58 7.69 -12.16
N GLN A 140 4.33 8.99 -12.13
CA GLN A 140 3.65 9.69 -13.21
C GLN A 140 4.66 9.86 -14.35
N GLU A 141 4.37 9.31 -15.55
CA GLU A 141 5.22 9.43 -16.77
C GLU A 141 5.66 10.88 -17.11
N ALA A 142 5.05 11.88 -16.48
CA ALA A 142 5.36 13.28 -16.69
C ALA A 142 6.82 13.64 -16.39
N ASN A 143 7.43 13.09 -15.31
CA ASN A 143 8.82 13.41 -14.98
C ASN A 143 9.80 12.71 -15.93
N GLU A 144 9.58 11.42 -16.22
CA GLU A 144 10.42 10.67 -17.16
C GLU A 144 10.36 11.27 -18.57
N LYS A 145 9.18 11.71 -19.04
CA LYS A 145 9.05 12.37 -20.35
C LYS A 145 9.76 13.71 -20.41
N GLN A 146 9.78 14.48 -19.32
CA GLN A 146 10.52 15.75 -19.27
C GLN A 146 12.04 15.51 -19.26
N GLU A 147 12.53 14.56 -18.46
CA GLU A 147 13.94 14.20 -18.43
C GLU A 147 14.43 13.65 -19.77
N ASN A 148 13.65 12.77 -20.40
CA ASN A 148 13.96 12.26 -21.74
C ASN A 148 13.90 13.37 -22.80
N ALA A 149 12.89 14.23 -22.79
CA ALA A 149 12.82 15.34 -23.74
C ALA A 149 13.98 16.35 -23.58
N LEU A 150 14.44 16.58 -22.35
CA LEU A 150 15.61 17.41 -22.07
C LEU A 150 16.91 16.71 -22.51
N SER A 151 17.09 15.43 -22.21
CA SER A 151 18.28 14.68 -22.63
C SER A 151 18.37 14.59 -24.15
N ASP A 152 17.25 14.32 -24.83
CA ASP A 152 17.13 14.33 -26.28
C ASP A 152 17.52 15.72 -26.83
N TYR A 153 16.99 16.82 -26.28
CA TYR A 153 17.32 18.18 -26.72
C TYR A 153 18.82 18.51 -26.60
N TYR A 154 19.47 18.13 -25.49
CA TYR A 154 20.90 18.36 -25.31
C TYR A 154 21.75 17.47 -26.23
N SER A 155 21.31 16.25 -26.55
CA SER A 155 22.01 15.38 -27.49
C SER A 155 22.07 15.90 -28.93
N PHE A 156 21.15 16.79 -29.33
CA PHE A 156 21.16 17.43 -30.66
C PHE A 156 22.06 18.67 -30.76
N LYS A 157 22.61 19.16 -29.64
CA LYS A 157 23.48 20.35 -29.63
C LYS A 157 24.97 20.05 -29.72
N ASP A 158 25.37 18.81 -29.47
CA ASP A 158 26.75 18.33 -29.64
C ASP A 158 26.95 17.75 -31.05
#